data_AF-A0A2D7PQD5-F1
#
_entry.id   AF-A0A2D7PQD5-F1
#
_cell.length_a   1.000
_cell.length_b   1.000
_cell.length_c   1.000
_cell.angle_alpha   90.00
_cell.angle_beta   90.00
_cell.angle_gamma   90.00
#
_symmetry.space_group_name_H-M   'P 1'
#
loop_
_entity.id
_entity.type
_entity.pdbx_description
1 polymer ?
#
loop_
_entity_poly.entity_id
_entity_poly.type
_entity_poly.pdbx_seq_one_letter_code
_entity_poly.pdbx_strand_id
1 'polypeptide(L)'
;MRFINPVYLARRVLLVAPICLTVFIFEVALRFVWEPMDYLVPLMIADPDIGDRIEPGTAGTDDWGDRNQSVPGQVDIVALGDSMTWGHAASASGTWPAAYARLTRQKVYNFGIGGYGPAEHLHLFETRGPGANPKRIIGGLYLGNDLSDSYKSVNDYGRWQPMRTTSMGEFDPERYKLNH
;
A
#
# COMPACT_ATOMS: atom_id res chain seq x y z
N MET A 1 -35.29 42.51 13.90
CA MET A 1 -33.88 42.07 13.92
C MET A 1 -33.44 41.98 15.38
N ARG A 2 -33.19 40.78 15.93
CA ARG A 2 -32.69 40.63 17.31
C ARG A 2 -31.17 40.84 17.30
N PHE A 3 -30.69 41.92 17.88
CA PHE A 3 -29.27 42.16 18.10
C PHE A 3 -28.74 41.13 19.11
N ILE A 4 -27.70 40.40 18.74
CA ILE A 4 -26.99 39.51 19.66
C ILE A 4 -26.27 40.40 20.68
N ASN A 5 -26.54 40.20 21.97
CA ASN A 5 -25.88 40.96 23.01
C ASN A 5 -24.36 40.68 22.99
N PRO A 6 -23.50 41.72 22.86
CA PRO A 6 -22.06 41.56 22.66
C PRO A 6 -21.36 40.81 23.80
N VAL A 7 -21.90 40.88 25.02
CA VAL A 7 -21.37 40.14 26.18
C VAL A 7 -21.60 38.63 26.03
N TYR A 8 -22.77 38.21 25.52
CA TYR A 8 -23.06 36.80 25.26
C TYR A 8 -22.24 36.26 24.09
N LEU A 9 -22.00 37.09 23.07
CA LEU A 9 -21.12 36.75 21.96
C LEU A 9 -19.67 36.55 22.43
N ALA A 10 -19.13 37.50 23.21
CA ALA A 10 -17.78 37.41 23.76
C ALA A 10 -17.58 36.17 24.63
N ARG A 11 -18.55 35.81 25.47
CA ARG A 11 -18.50 34.58 26.29
C ARG A 11 -18.45 33.32 25.44
N ARG A 12 -19.24 33.25 24.36
CA ARG A 12 -19.22 32.09 23.44
C ARG A 12 -17.88 32.00 22.69
N VAL A 13 -17.33 33.12 22.24
CA VAL A 13 -16.02 33.16 21.59
C VAL A 13 -14.92 32.69 22.56
N LEU A 14 -14.93 33.15 23.80
CA LEU A 14 -13.94 32.74 24.82
C LEU A 14 -14.01 31.25 25.18
N LEU A 15 -15.15 30.58 24.99
CA LEU A 15 -15.27 29.14 25.20
C LEU A 15 -14.87 28.34 23.96
N VAL A 16 -15.26 28.79 22.77
CA VAL A 16 -15.07 28.03 21.52
C VAL A 16 -13.67 28.24 20.94
N ALA A 17 -13.15 29.47 20.96
CA ALA A 17 -11.87 29.79 20.32
C ALA A 17 -10.68 28.99 20.89
N PRO A 18 -10.54 28.81 22.22
CA PRO A 18 -9.46 27.99 22.77
C PRO A 18 -9.57 26.51 22.40
N ILE A 19 -10.80 25.98 22.32
CA ILE A 19 -11.03 24.59 21.89
C ILE A 19 -10.60 24.44 20.44
N CYS A 20 -11.05 25.33 19.55
CA CYS A 20 -10.65 25.31 18.14
C CYS A 20 -9.13 25.46 17.98
N LEU A 21 -8.50 26.37 18.73
CA LEU A 21 -7.05 26.56 18.71
C LEU A 21 -6.31 25.31 19.20
N THR A 22 -6.80 24.66 20.26
CA THR A 22 -6.20 23.42 20.79
C THR A 22 -6.30 22.29 19.79
N VAL A 23 -7.47 22.08 19.17
CA VAL A 23 -7.65 21.08 18.11
C VAL A 23 -6.75 21.38 16.92
N PHE A 24 -6.64 22.65 16.50
CA PHE A 24 -5.76 23.05 15.41
C PHE A 24 -4.29 22.78 15.70
N ILE A 25 -3.79 23.18 16.88
CA ILE A 25 -2.41 22.93 17.29
C ILE A 25 -2.14 21.42 17.36
N PHE A 26 -3.09 20.65 17.90
CA PHE A 26 -2.97 19.20 18.00
C PHE A 26 -2.91 18.55 16.62
N GLU A 27 -3.82 18.90 15.71
CA GLU A 27 -3.83 18.45 14.31
C GLU A 27 -2.51 18.76 13.59
N VAL A 28 -1.98 19.98 13.75
CA VAL A 28 -0.69 20.37 13.19
C VAL A 28 0.44 19.52 13.78
N ALA A 29 0.46 19.33 15.10
CA ALA A 29 1.46 18.49 15.76
C ALA A 29 1.41 17.04 15.26
N LEU A 30 0.21 16.46 15.09
CA LEU A 30 0.05 15.10 14.56
C LEU A 30 0.66 14.95 13.17
N ARG A 31 0.51 15.95 12.30
CA ARG A 31 1.08 15.95 10.94
C ARG A 31 2.61 16.01 10.89
N PHE A 32 3.25 16.41 11.98
CA PHE A 32 4.72 16.36 12.11
C PHE A 32 5.22 15.08 12.78
N VAL A 33 4.35 14.37 13.52
CA VAL A 33 4.73 13.17 14.28
C VAL A 33 4.43 11.89 13.50
N TRP A 34 3.33 11.85 12.73
CA TRP A 34 2.90 10.66 12.01
C TRP A 34 2.81 10.91 10.51
N GLU A 35 3.19 9.90 9.72
CA GLU A 35 2.94 9.93 8.29
C GLU A 35 1.44 9.71 8.06
N PRO A 36 0.81 10.38 7.07
CA PRO A 36 -0.61 10.19 6.77
C PRO A 36 -1.00 8.71 6.60
N MET A 37 -0.07 7.92 6.04
CA MET A 37 -0.16 6.47 5.88
C MET A 37 -0.34 5.66 7.17
N ASP A 38 0.00 6.23 8.33
CA ASP A 38 -0.11 5.56 9.63
C ASP A 38 -1.51 5.65 10.23
N TYR A 39 -2.33 6.60 9.79
CA TYR A 39 -3.66 6.86 10.38
C TYR A 39 -4.78 7.07 9.35
N LEU A 40 -4.46 7.20 8.06
CA LEU A 40 -5.44 7.23 6.99
C LEU A 40 -5.62 5.83 6.37
N VAL A 41 -6.83 5.58 5.88
CA VAL A 41 -7.18 4.35 5.16
C VAL A 41 -7.25 4.69 3.66
N PRO A 42 -6.46 4.01 2.80
CA PRO A 42 -6.51 4.24 1.36
C PRO A 42 -7.87 3.84 0.79
N LEU A 43 -8.27 4.55 -0.27
CA LEU A 43 -9.47 4.20 -1.01
C LEU A 43 -9.15 3.02 -1.93
N MET A 44 -9.97 1.98 -1.90
CA MET A 44 -9.88 0.84 -2.81
C MET A 44 -10.83 1.06 -3.99
N ILE A 45 -10.36 0.76 -5.19
CA ILE A 45 -11.13 0.78 -6.44
C ILE A 45 -11.01 -0.57 -7.14
N ALA A 46 -12.08 -0.98 -7.80
CA ALA A 46 -12.10 -2.26 -8.51
C ALA A 46 -11.09 -2.27 -9.67
N ASP A 47 -10.41 -3.40 -9.84
CA ASP A 47 -9.50 -3.70 -10.93
C ASP A 47 -9.84 -5.06 -11.57
N PRO A 48 -10.04 -5.15 -12.89
CA PRO A 48 -10.47 -6.38 -13.54
C PRO A 48 -9.43 -7.52 -13.49
N ASP A 49 -8.14 -7.21 -13.31
CA ASP A 49 -7.06 -8.20 -13.35
C ASP A 49 -6.67 -8.70 -11.95
N ILE A 50 -6.85 -7.87 -10.91
CA ILE A 50 -6.38 -8.13 -9.54
C ILE A 50 -7.46 -7.88 -8.47
N GLY A 51 -8.72 -7.74 -8.88
CA GLY A 51 -9.86 -7.57 -7.98
C GLY A 51 -10.03 -6.13 -7.51
N ASP A 52 -9.16 -5.68 -6.60
CA ASP A 52 -9.17 -4.34 -6.04
C ASP A 52 -7.76 -3.78 -6.02
N ARG A 53 -7.59 -2.48 -6.28
CA ARG A 53 -6.32 -1.76 -6.12
C ARG A 53 -6.53 -0.48 -5.33
N ILE A 54 -5.44 0.06 -4.79
CA ILE A 54 -5.48 1.35 -4.11
C ILE A 54 -5.58 2.47 -5.14
N GLU A 55 -6.45 3.44 -4.89
CA GLU A 55 -6.51 4.67 -5.66
C GLU A 55 -5.27 5.53 -5.39
N PRO A 56 -4.48 5.88 -6.44
CA PRO A 56 -3.24 6.64 -6.26
C PRO A 56 -3.42 7.98 -5.54
N GLY A 57 -2.43 8.36 -4.74
CA GLY A 57 -2.42 9.62 -4.00
C GLY A 57 -3.43 9.69 -2.84
N THR A 58 -4.14 8.61 -2.54
CA THR A 58 -5.06 8.56 -1.38
C THR A 58 -4.33 8.12 -0.12
N ALA A 59 -4.76 8.62 1.04
CA ALA A 59 -4.23 8.23 2.36
C ALA A 59 -2.72 8.36 2.57
N GLY A 60 -2.03 9.19 1.78
CA GLY A 60 -0.57 9.37 1.85
C GLY A 60 0.22 8.35 1.03
N THR A 61 -0.44 7.58 0.17
CA THR A 61 0.24 6.75 -0.84
C THR A 61 0.89 7.61 -1.91
N ASP A 62 1.86 7.04 -2.60
CA ASP A 62 2.51 7.68 -3.74
C ASP A 62 1.61 7.71 -5.00
N ASP A 63 2.16 8.23 -6.10
CA ASP A 63 1.49 8.33 -7.40
C ASP A 63 1.14 6.98 -8.03
N TRP A 64 1.61 5.86 -7.45
CA TRP A 64 1.21 4.52 -7.84
C TRP A 64 0.19 3.90 -6.89
N GLY A 65 -0.13 4.54 -5.76
CA GLY A 65 -1.02 4.00 -4.74
C GLY A 65 -0.31 3.04 -3.77
N ASP A 66 1.02 3.02 -3.77
CA ASP A 66 1.80 2.16 -2.90
C ASP A 66 2.23 2.87 -1.61
N ARG A 67 2.65 2.08 -0.61
CA ARG A 67 3.08 2.57 0.71
C ARG A 67 4.49 3.13 0.70
N ASN A 68 4.75 4.15 -0.13
CA ASN A 68 6.04 4.85 -0.20
C ASN A 68 5.85 6.38 -0.25
N GLN A 69 6.94 7.12 0.00
CA GLN A 69 6.93 8.59 -0.05
C GLN A 69 6.79 9.15 -1.46
N SER A 70 7.29 8.42 -2.46
CA SER A 70 7.29 8.83 -3.86
C SER A 70 7.67 7.66 -4.76
N VAL A 71 7.25 7.71 -6.03
CA VAL A 71 7.72 6.81 -7.07
C VAL A 71 9.14 7.19 -7.52
N PRO A 72 10.16 6.35 -7.29
CA PRO A 72 11.53 6.64 -7.70
C PRO A 72 11.80 6.20 -9.15
N GLY A 73 12.63 6.94 -9.88
CA GLY A 73 13.07 6.52 -11.22
C GLY A 73 14.05 5.33 -11.25
N GLN A 74 14.63 4.97 -10.09
CA GLN A 74 15.42 3.74 -9.93
C GLN A 74 15.50 3.34 -8.45
N VAL A 75 15.31 2.05 -8.16
CA VAL A 75 15.59 1.42 -6.86
C VAL A 75 16.60 0.30 -6.94
N ASP A 76 17.18 -0.06 -5.80
CA ASP A 76 18.04 -1.25 -5.70
C ASP A 76 17.20 -2.52 -5.54
N ILE A 77 16.08 -2.43 -4.82
CA ILE A 77 15.21 -3.55 -4.48
C ILE A 77 13.75 -3.15 -4.64
N VAL A 78 12.96 -4.06 -5.20
CA VAL A 78 11.51 -4.09 -5.06
C VAL A 78 11.12 -5.17 -4.06
N ALA A 79 10.28 -4.83 -3.08
CA ALA A 79 9.68 -5.76 -2.14
C ALA A 79 8.23 -6.03 -2.55
N LEU A 80 7.92 -7.27 -2.92
CA LEU A 80 6.56 -7.74 -3.23
C LEU A 80 6.00 -8.51 -2.05
N GLY A 81 4.70 -8.46 -1.84
CA GLY A 81 4.05 -9.30 -0.84
C GLY A 81 2.65 -8.84 -0.47
N ASP A 82 2.14 -9.42 0.59
CA ASP A 82 0.80 -9.18 1.08
C ASP A 82 0.77 -8.10 2.19
N SER A 83 -0.18 -8.23 3.12
CA SER A 83 -0.29 -7.43 4.35
C SER A 83 0.99 -7.39 5.19
N MET A 84 1.81 -8.46 5.20
CA MET A 84 3.07 -8.50 5.94
C MET A 84 4.12 -7.58 5.31
N THR A 85 4.12 -7.47 3.98
CA THR A 85 5.05 -6.60 3.25
C THR A 85 4.55 -5.17 3.16
N TRP A 86 3.23 -4.96 3.01
CA TRP A 86 2.60 -3.66 3.25
C TRP A 86 2.97 -3.11 4.63
N GLY A 87 3.10 -4.00 5.63
CA GLY A 87 3.44 -3.65 7.01
C GLY A 87 2.21 -3.35 7.84
N HIS A 88 1.20 -4.23 7.75
CA HIS A 88 0.04 -4.16 8.62
C HIS A 88 0.49 -4.16 10.09
N ALA A 89 -0.11 -3.27 10.90
CA ALA A 89 0.29 -3.01 12.29
C ALA A 89 1.73 -2.45 12.50
N ALA A 90 2.41 -2.00 11.44
CA ALA A 90 3.64 -1.23 11.54
C ALA A 90 3.41 0.23 11.11
N SER A 91 4.21 1.15 11.66
CA SER A 91 4.33 2.49 11.05
C SER A 91 4.97 2.38 9.67
N ALA A 92 4.79 3.39 8.82
CA ALA A 92 5.40 3.47 7.49
C ALA A 92 6.93 3.29 7.55
N SER A 93 7.58 3.90 8.54
CA SER A 93 9.02 3.75 8.82
C SER A 93 9.43 2.42 9.49
N GLY A 94 8.44 1.67 10.00
CA GLY A 94 8.58 0.42 10.74
C GLY A 94 8.35 -0.85 9.91
N THR A 95 7.88 -0.71 8.67
CA THR A 95 7.71 -1.85 7.74
C THR A 95 9.06 -2.56 7.52
N TRP A 96 9.04 -3.87 7.24
CA TRP A 96 10.29 -4.59 6.99
C TRP A 96 11.05 -4.05 5.76
N PRO A 97 10.41 -3.60 4.66
CA PRO A 97 11.13 -2.97 3.54
C PRO A 97 11.80 -1.67 3.96
N ALA A 98 11.13 -0.83 4.76
CA ALA A 98 11.72 0.41 5.29
C ALA A 98 12.88 0.13 6.26
N ALA A 99 12.73 -0.87 7.12
CA ALA A 99 13.81 -1.32 8.01
C ALA A 99 15.01 -1.86 7.22
N TYR A 100 14.76 -2.66 6.18
CA TYR A 100 15.80 -3.17 5.29
C TYR A 100 16.54 -2.02 4.58
N ALA A 101 15.81 -1.07 4.02
CA ALA A 101 16.38 0.11 3.35
C ALA A 101 17.31 0.87 4.30
N ARG A 102 16.87 1.10 5.54
CA ARG A 102 17.66 1.79 6.57
C ARG A 102 18.93 1.02 6.96
N LEU A 103 18.82 -0.29 7.17
CA LEU A 103 19.94 -1.13 7.61
C LEU A 103 21.00 -1.32 6.52
N THR A 104 20.58 -1.42 5.26
CA THR A 104 21.46 -1.69 4.11
C THR A 104 21.87 -0.45 3.33
N ARG A 105 21.24 0.69 3.60
CA ARG A 105 21.35 1.94 2.82
C ARG A 105 20.98 1.76 1.34
N GLN A 106 20.15 0.77 1.03
CA GLN A 106 19.65 0.52 -0.32
C GLN A 106 18.30 1.19 -0.53
N LYS A 107 18.03 1.62 -1.76
CA LYS A 107 16.70 2.10 -2.15
C LYS A 107 15.78 0.90 -2.29
N VAL A 108 14.78 0.80 -1.42
CA VAL A 108 13.76 -0.26 -1.45
C VAL A 108 12.42 0.37 -1.76
N TYR A 109 11.72 -0.18 -2.74
CA TYR A 109 10.35 0.19 -3.05
C TYR A 109 9.40 -0.91 -2.57
N ASN A 110 8.39 -0.54 -1.78
CA ASN A 110 7.41 -1.45 -1.24
C ASN A 110 6.19 -1.56 -2.18
N PHE A 111 6.04 -2.70 -2.84
CA PHE A 111 4.85 -3.08 -3.61
C PHE A 111 3.94 -4.05 -2.83
N GLY A 112 4.18 -4.27 -1.54
CA GLY A 112 3.27 -5.09 -0.75
C GLY A 112 1.89 -4.46 -0.72
N ILE A 113 0.81 -5.24 -0.83
CA ILE A 113 -0.58 -4.77 -0.67
C ILE A 113 -1.37 -5.82 0.14
N GLY A 114 -2.15 -5.36 1.12
CA GLY A 114 -2.95 -6.25 1.96
C GLY A 114 -3.95 -7.07 1.15
N GLY A 115 -3.97 -8.39 1.35
CA GLY A 115 -4.89 -9.31 0.66
C GLY A 115 -4.45 -9.74 -0.74
N TYR A 116 -3.30 -9.26 -1.23
CA TYR A 116 -2.74 -9.71 -2.50
C TYR A 116 -1.98 -11.01 -2.34
N GLY A 117 -2.21 -11.95 -3.27
CA GLY A 117 -1.44 -13.17 -3.40
C GLY A 117 -0.39 -13.09 -4.51
N PRO A 118 0.29 -14.23 -4.80
CA PRO A 118 1.37 -14.30 -5.78
C PRO A 118 1.01 -13.84 -7.19
N ALA A 119 -0.23 -14.07 -7.63
CA ALA A 119 -0.72 -13.62 -8.92
C ALA A 119 -0.74 -12.09 -8.99
N GLU A 120 -1.32 -11.44 -7.98
CA GLU A 120 -1.37 -9.99 -7.88
C GLU A 120 0.05 -9.39 -7.75
N HIS A 121 0.95 -10.02 -6.98
CA HIS A 121 2.35 -9.60 -6.89
C HIS A 121 3.02 -9.58 -8.27
N LEU A 122 2.81 -10.63 -9.08
CA LEU A 122 3.34 -10.71 -10.44
C LEU A 122 2.78 -9.60 -11.31
N HIS A 123 1.47 -9.34 -11.27
CA HIS A 123 0.86 -8.26 -12.03
C HIS A 123 1.39 -6.88 -11.64
N LEU A 124 1.55 -6.60 -10.34
CA LEU A 124 2.15 -5.34 -9.89
C LEU A 124 3.57 -5.17 -10.43
N PHE A 125 4.36 -6.24 -10.42
CA PHE A 125 5.71 -6.20 -10.96
C PHE A 125 5.71 -6.02 -12.48
N GLU A 126 4.91 -6.76 -13.24
CA GLU A 126 4.85 -6.64 -14.70
C GLU A 126 4.41 -5.24 -15.17
N THR A 127 3.47 -4.62 -14.46
CA THR A 127 2.88 -3.33 -14.85
C THR A 127 3.69 -2.13 -14.38
N ARG A 128 4.29 -2.18 -13.18
CA ARG A 128 4.96 -1.03 -12.55
C ARG A 128 6.45 -1.27 -12.26
N GLY A 129 6.87 -2.52 -12.08
CA GLY A 129 8.25 -2.91 -11.79
C GLY A 129 9.29 -2.35 -12.78
N PRO A 130 9.08 -2.41 -14.12
CA PRO A 130 9.99 -1.80 -15.08
C PRO A 130 10.22 -0.29 -14.86
N GLY A 131 9.19 0.44 -14.43
CA GLY A 131 9.28 1.88 -14.14
C GLY A 131 10.19 2.20 -12.95
N ALA A 132 10.30 1.28 -11.98
CA ALA A 132 11.18 1.41 -10.82
C ALA A 132 12.62 0.93 -11.10
N ASN A 133 12.86 0.28 -12.24
CA ASN A 133 14.16 -0.25 -12.68
C ASN A 133 14.97 -0.95 -11.55
N PRO A 134 14.40 -1.95 -10.85
CA PRO A 134 15.05 -2.58 -9.70
C PRO A 134 16.22 -3.47 -10.13
N LYS A 135 17.25 -3.55 -9.28
CA LYS A 135 18.33 -4.53 -9.47
C LYS A 135 17.95 -5.92 -8.98
N ARG A 136 17.09 -5.99 -7.96
CA ARG A 136 16.65 -7.22 -7.29
C ARG A 136 15.21 -7.12 -6.85
N ILE A 137 14.58 -8.28 -6.70
CA ILE A 137 13.21 -8.42 -6.20
C ILE A 137 13.26 -9.33 -4.98
N ILE A 138 12.54 -8.97 -3.93
CA ILE A 138 12.30 -9.82 -2.77
C ILE A 138 10.80 -10.07 -2.72
N GLY A 139 10.39 -11.33 -2.89
CA GLY A 139 8.99 -11.77 -2.73
C GLY A 139 8.74 -12.29 -1.32
N GLY A 140 7.89 -11.60 -0.56
CA GLY A 140 7.39 -12.06 0.72
C GLY A 140 6.16 -12.94 0.51
N LEU A 141 6.35 -14.25 0.64
CA LEU A 141 5.25 -15.22 0.62
C LEU A 141 4.76 -15.49 2.04
N TYR A 142 3.47 -15.29 2.27
CA TYR A 142 2.78 -15.61 3.51
C TYR A 142 1.85 -16.82 3.33
N LEU A 143 2.25 -17.94 3.92
CA LEU A 143 1.53 -19.22 3.83
C LEU A 143 0.10 -19.17 4.42
N GLY A 144 -0.23 -18.13 5.20
CA GLY A 144 -1.55 -17.98 5.80
C GLY A 144 -2.67 -17.70 4.80
N ASN A 145 -2.40 -16.95 3.74
CA ASN A 145 -3.40 -16.56 2.73
C ASN A 145 -2.96 -16.83 1.29
N ASP A 146 -1.66 -16.75 0.96
CA ASP A 146 -1.20 -16.76 -0.44
C ASP A 146 -1.63 -17.98 -1.25
N LEU A 147 -1.73 -19.16 -0.62
CA LEU A 147 -2.22 -20.37 -1.28
C LEU A 147 -3.70 -20.26 -1.62
N SER A 148 -4.50 -19.74 -0.68
CA SER A 148 -5.92 -19.52 -0.90
C SER A 148 -6.15 -18.41 -1.93
N ASP A 149 -5.33 -17.37 -1.90
CA ASP A 149 -5.48 -16.24 -2.81
C ASP A 149 -5.06 -16.64 -4.22
N SER A 150 -3.96 -17.38 -4.39
CA SER A 150 -3.60 -18.00 -5.67
C SER A 150 -4.74 -18.84 -6.25
N TYR A 151 -5.43 -19.60 -5.42
CA TYR A 151 -6.60 -20.36 -5.85
C TYR A 151 -7.75 -19.45 -6.31
N LYS A 152 -8.07 -18.39 -5.56
CA LYS A 152 -9.11 -17.43 -5.98
C LYS A 152 -8.73 -16.76 -7.29
N SER A 153 -7.50 -16.28 -7.43
CA SER A 153 -7.08 -15.50 -8.60
C SER A 153 -7.29 -16.26 -9.90
N VAL A 154 -6.87 -17.54 -9.95
CA VAL A 154 -7.00 -18.37 -11.16
C VAL A 154 -8.43 -18.83 -11.46
N ASN A 155 -9.35 -18.70 -10.50
CA ASN A 155 -10.76 -19.05 -10.69
C ASN A 155 -11.63 -17.82 -10.99
N ASP A 156 -11.31 -16.69 -10.38
CA ASP A 156 -12.18 -15.52 -10.34
C ASP A 156 -11.76 -14.44 -11.35
N TYR A 157 -10.48 -14.35 -11.73
CA TYR A 157 -9.99 -13.34 -12.67
C TYR A 157 -9.50 -13.95 -13.99
N GLY A 158 -10.03 -13.42 -15.10
CA GLY A 158 -9.77 -13.94 -16.45
C GLY A 158 -8.28 -13.97 -16.82
N ARG A 159 -7.50 -12.99 -16.34
CA ARG A 159 -6.04 -12.92 -16.57
C ARG A 159 -5.31 -14.17 -16.09
N TRP A 160 -5.73 -14.75 -14.97
CA TRP A 160 -5.01 -15.83 -14.30
C TRP A 160 -5.57 -17.22 -14.60
N GLN A 161 -6.73 -17.32 -15.26
CA GLN A 161 -7.32 -18.60 -15.67
C GLN A 161 -6.35 -19.52 -16.45
N PRO A 162 -5.45 -19.02 -17.33
CA PRO A 162 -4.46 -19.86 -18.00
C PRO A 162 -3.46 -20.56 -17.07
N MET A 163 -3.28 -20.05 -15.84
CA MET A 163 -2.43 -20.66 -14.81
C MET A 163 -3.15 -21.76 -14.03
N ARG A 164 -4.48 -21.87 -14.16
CA ARG A 164 -5.25 -22.94 -13.53
C ARG A 164 -4.87 -24.29 -14.14
N THR A 165 -4.33 -25.18 -13.32
CA THR A 165 -4.17 -26.59 -13.69
C THR A 165 -5.31 -27.42 -13.10
N THR A 166 -5.99 -28.19 -13.93
CA THR A 166 -7.11 -29.07 -13.51
C THR A 166 -6.67 -30.50 -13.23
N SER A 167 -5.45 -30.86 -13.62
CA SER A 167 -4.77 -32.07 -13.18
C SER A 167 -3.73 -31.70 -12.12
N MET A 168 -3.48 -32.59 -11.15
CA MET A 168 -2.16 -32.68 -10.52
C MET A 168 -1.18 -33.14 -11.62
N GLY A 169 -0.91 -32.25 -12.58
CA GLY A 169 -0.06 -32.53 -13.73
C GLY A 169 1.39 -32.62 -13.27
N GLU A 170 2.13 -33.57 -13.85
CA GLU A 170 3.58 -33.62 -13.70
C GLU A 170 4.18 -32.22 -13.95
N PHE A 171 5.10 -31.82 -13.08
CA PHE A 171 5.81 -30.56 -13.20
C PHE A 171 6.52 -30.51 -14.56
N ASP A 172 6.05 -29.63 -15.46
CA ASP A 172 6.70 -29.33 -16.73
C ASP A 172 7.60 -28.09 -16.56
N PRO A 173 8.93 -28.28 -16.44
CA PRO A 173 9.87 -27.18 -16.27
C PRO A 173 9.96 -26.26 -17.49
N GLU A 174 9.53 -26.69 -18.67
CA GLU A 174 9.59 -25.89 -19.89
C GLU A 174 8.45 -24.86 -19.97
N ARG A 175 7.30 -25.13 -19.33
CA ARG A 175 6.12 -24.26 -19.32
C ARG A 175 6.37 -22.88 -18.68
N TYR A 176 7.33 -22.79 -17.76
CA TYR A 176 7.61 -21.57 -16.98
C TYR A 176 8.91 -20.87 -17.38
N LYS A 177 9.51 -21.24 -18.51
CA LYS A 177 10.62 -20.45 -19.06
C LYS A 177 10.08 -19.11 -19.53
N LEU A 178 10.31 -18.08 -18.71
CA LEU A 178 10.14 -16.69 -19.12
C LEU A 178 11.07 -16.45 -20.31
N ASN A 179 10.50 -16.04 -21.44
CA ASN A 179 11.28 -15.64 -22.61
C ASN A 179 12.09 -14.41 -22.21
N HIS A 180 13.39 -14.60 -21.99
CA HIS A 180 14.38 -13.54 -21.80
C HIS A 180 14.77 -12.93 -23.13
#